data_AF-A0A929CTI4-F1
#
_entry.id   AF-A0A929CTI4-F1
#
_cell.length_a   1.000
_cell.length_b   1.000
_cell.length_c   1.000
_cell.angle_alpha   90.00
_cell.angle_beta   90.00
_cell.angle_gamma   90.00
#
_symmetry.space_group_name_H-M   'P 1'
#
loop_
_entity.id
_entity.type
_entity.pdbx_description
1 polymer ?
#
loop_
_entity_poly.entity_id
_entity_poly.type
_entity_poly.pdbx_seq_one_letter_code
_entity_poly.pdbx_strand_id
1 'polypeptide(L)'
;KSDLNIKLDFSIRSNKTVLRRIDEDVNQISAGQKILSINATVDYAFSDKLTIRLFFDKIVNNPFVSNQYRTATTNGGISLRFSLAQ
;
A
#
# COMPACT_ATOMS: atom_id res chain seq x y z
N LYS A 1 32.19 4.19 -3.45
CA LYS A 1 30.96 4.96 -3.17
C LYS A 1 29.83 3.94 -3.16
N SER A 2 29.10 3.82 -2.06
CA SER A 2 27.94 2.94 -1.96
C SER A 2 26.70 3.82 -1.81
N ASP A 3 25.71 3.58 -2.67
CA ASP A 3 24.50 4.38 -2.72
C ASP A 3 23.40 3.67 -1.93
N LEU A 4 23.06 4.27 -0.79
CA LEU A 4 21.93 3.89 0.04
C LEU A 4 20.71 4.73 -0.36
N ASN A 5 19.62 4.07 -0.73
CA ASN A 5 18.35 4.70 -1.06
C ASN A 5 17.28 4.18 -0.11
N ILE A 6 16.69 5.09 0.66
CA ILE A 6 15.58 4.78 1.57
C ILE A 6 14.35 5.48 1.04
N LYS A 7 13.23 4.75 0.94
CA LYS A 7 11.92 5.26 0.55
C LYS A 7 10.90 4.85 1.60
N LEU A 8 10.09 5.82 2.01
CA LEU A 8 8.97 5.61 2.90
C LEU A 8 7.77 6.37 2.34
N ASP A 9 6.80 5.62 1.85
CA ASP A 9 5.59 6.15 1.23
C ASP A 9 4.38 5.80 2.09
N PHE A 10 3.60 6.82 2.41
CA PHE A 10 2.38 6.69 3.18
C PHE A 10 1.19 7.22 2.37
N SER A 11 0.13 6.43 2.29
CA SER A 11 -1.07 6.79 1.53
C SER A 11 -2.34 6.44 2.29
N ILE A 12 -3.30 7.38 2.26
CA ILE A 12 -4.66 7.18 2.74
C ILE A 12 -5.59 7.49 1.59
N ARG A 13 -6.46 6.55 1.26
CA ARG A 13 -7.52 6.71 0.27
C ARG A 13 -8.86 6.41 0.91
N SER A 14 -9.84 7.27 0.71
CA SER A 14 -11.21 7.07 1.18
C SER A 14 -12.17 7.28 0.03
N ASN A 15 -12.84 6.20 -0.39
CA ASN A 15 -13.88 6.25 -1.40
C ASN A 15 -15.22 5.96 -0.72
N LYS A 16 -16.22 6.82 -0.92
CA LYS A 16 -17.56 6.65 -0.35
C LYS A 16 -18.61 6.97 -1.41
N THR A 17 -19.53 6.04 -1.61
CA THR A 17 -20.69 6.16 -2.49
C THR A 17 -21.95 6.21 -1.62
N VAL A 18 -22.69 7.30 -1.73
CA VAL A 18 -23.93 7.54 -0.97
C VAL A 18 -25.10 7.58 -1.94
N LEU A 19 -26.10 6.71 -1.71
CA LEU A 19 -27.40 6.80 -2.33
C LEU A 19 -28.24 7.81 -1.54
N ARG A 20 -28.83 8.77 -2.25
CA ARG A 20 -29.67 9.83 -1.66
C ARG A 20 -31.08 9.72 -2.21
N ARG A 21 -32.05 9.60 -1.32
CA ARG A 21 -33.49 9.67 -1.64
C ARG A 21 -34.01 11.04 -1.22
N ILE A 22 -34.44 11.85 -2.18
CA ILE A 22 -34.84 13.26 -1.96
C ILE A 22 -36.27 13.35 -1.40
N ASP A 23 -37.07 12.32 -1.64
CA ASP A 23 -38.43 12.11 -1.14
C ASP A 23 -38.48 11.67 0.33
N GLU A 24 -37.54 10.82 0.77
CA GLU A 24 -37.51 10.27 2.13
C GLU A 24 -36.47 10.92 3.07
N ASP A 25 -35.64 11.84 2.57
CA ASP A 25 -34.51 12.48 3.30
C ASP A 25 -33.55 11.46 3.97
N VAL A 26 -33.39 10.28 3.36
CA VAL A 26 -32.50 9.22 3.84
C VAL A 26 -31.22 9.16 3.01
N ASN A 27 -30.07 9.18 3.69
CA ASN A 27 -28.75 8.99 3.10
C ASN A 27 -28.21 7.58 3.42
N GLN A 28 -28.29 6.66 2.45
CA GLN A 28 -27.78 5.30 2.61
C GLN A 28 -26.37 5.16 2.00
N ILE A 29 -25.42 4.63 2.78
CA ILE A 29 -24.08 4.33 2.27
C ILE A 29 -24.16 3.01 1.51
N SER A 30 -24.00 3.07 0.18
CA SER A 30 -24.17 1.91 -0.72
C SER A 30 -22.88 1.14 -0.95
N ALA A 31 -21.78 1.87 -1.08
CA ALA A 31 -20.46 1.30 -1.28
C ALA A 31 -19.40 2.28 -0.75
N GLY A 32 -18.22 1.77 -0.44
CA GLY A 32 -17.11 2.61 -0.02
C GLY A 32 -16.10 1.84 0.81
N GLN A 33 -14.85 2.28 0.73
CA GLN A 33 -13.75 1.70 1.48
C GLN A 33 -12.69 2.75 1.80
N LYS A 34 -12.07 2.60 2.97
CA LYS A 34 -10.88 3.33 3.37
C LYS A 34 -9.68 2.40 3.25
N ILE A 35 -8.76 2.74 2.36
CA ILE A 35 -7.50 2.04 2.15
C ILE A 35 -6.38 2.84 2.80
N LEU A 36 -5.63 2.20 3.67
CA LEU A 36 -4.40 2.71 4.26
C LEU A 36 -3.25 1.89 3.68
N SER A 37 -2.29 2.53 3.03
CA SER A 37 -1.11 1.87 2.47
C SER A 37 0.15 2.49 3.05
N ILE A 38 1.04 1.63 3.55
CA ILE A 38 2.35 1.98 4.06
C ILE A 38 3.35 1.17 3.22
N ASN A 39 4.29 1.83 2.56
CA ASN A 39 5.34 1.16 1.79
C ASN A 39 6.69 1.68 2.29
N ALA A 40 7.58 0.79 2.67
CA ALA A 40 8.92 1.10 3.12
C ALA A 40 9.89 0.26 2.31
N THR A 41 10.85 0.90 1.66
CA THR A 41 11.88 0.22 0.86
C THR A 41 13.25 0.77 1.20
N VAL A 42 14.22 -0.11 1.34
CA VAL A 42 15.62 0.23 1.57
C VAL A 42 16.46 -0.51 0.54
N ASP A 43 17.08 0.24 -0.35
CA ASP A 43 17.95 -0.25 -1.42
C ASP A 43 19.40 0.12 -1.08
N TYR A 44 20.27 -0.88 -1.02
CA TYR A 44 21.68 -0.70 -0.77
C TYR A 44 22.52 -1.38 -1.86
N ALA A 45 23.30 -0.57 -2.58
CA ALA A 45 24.24 -1.07 -3.59
C ALA A 45 25.60 -1.39 -2.92
N PHE A 46 25.86 -2.67 -2.67
CA PHE A 46 27.14 -3.14 -2.14
C PHE A 46 28.27 -2.92 -3.15
N SER A 47 28.01 -3.21 -4.42
CA SER A 47 28.90 -3.00 -5.57
C SER A 47 28.06 -2.79 -6.83
N ASP A 48 28.68 -2.42 -7.96
CA ASP A 48 27.98 -2.26 -9.26
C ASP A 48 27.23 -3.53 -9.71
N LYS A 49 27.65 -4.68 -9.19
CA LYS A 49 27.10 -6.01 -9.51
C LYS A 49 26.14 -6.55 -8.44
N LEU A 50 26.06 -5.97 -7.23
CA LEU A 50 25.23 -6.49 -6.14
C LEU A 50 24.39 -5.39 -5.49
N THR A 51 23.07 -5.55 -5.55
CA THR A 51 22.12 -4.69 -4.83
C THR A 51 21.27 -5.53 -3.89
N ILE A 52 21.14 -5.07 -2.65
CA ILE A 52 20.25 -5.65 -1.65
C ILE A 52 19.07 -4.69 -1.47
N ARG A 53 17.86 -5.22 -1.53
CA ARG A 53 16.61 -4.49 -1.31
C ARG A 53 15.85 -5.12 -0.16
N LEU A 54 15.49 -4.33 0.84
CA LEU A 54 14.51 -4.67 1.85
C LEU A 54 13.22 -3.95 1.50
N PHE A 55 12.10 -4.65 1.50
CA PHE A 55 10.80 -4.04 1.25
C PHE A 55 9.77 -4.50 2.28
N PHE A 56 8.89 -3.60 2.65
CA PHE A 56 7.80 -3.81 3.58
C PHE A 56 6.60 -2.97 3.15
N ASP A 57 5.56 -3.65 2.69
CA ASP A 57 4.33 -3.06 2.21
C ASP A 57 3.15 -3.57 3.05
N LYS A 58 2.41 -2.65 3.64
CA LYS A 58 1.23 -2.95 4.44
C LYS A 58 0.04 -2.19 3.92
N ILE A 59 -0.97 -2.92 3.48
CA ILE A 59 -2.22 -2.38 2.95
C ILE A 59 -3.36 -2.86 3.83
N VAL A 60 -4.09 -1.92 4.44
CA VAL A 60 -5.27 -2.20 5.26
C VAL A 60 -6.48 -1.61 4.55
N ASN A 61 -7.44 -2.46 4.23
CA ASN A 61 -8.70 -2.06 3.63
C ASN A 61 -9.84 -2.17 4.65
N ASN A 62 -10.48 -1.05 4.93
CA ASN A 62 -11.61 -0.95 5.85
C ASN A 62 -12.87 -0.51 5.09
N PRO A 63 -13.79 -1.43 4.73
CA PRO A 63 -15.01 -1.08 4.04
C PRO A 63 -15.98 -0.31 4.95
N PHE A 64 -16.76 0.60 4.36
CA PHE A 64 -17.79 1.37 5.06
C PHE A 64 -19.16 0.67 5.06
N VAL A 65 -19.29 -0.46 4.38
CA VAL A 65 -20.52 -1.23 4.23
C VAL A 65 -20.39 -2.56 4.96
N SER A 66 -21.42 -2.95 5.71
CA SER A 66 -21.43 -4.18 6.53
C SER A 66 -21.38 -5.47 5.72
N ASN A 67 -21.55 -5.39 4.39
CA ASN A 67 -21.48 -6.54 3.49
C ASN A 67 -20.05 -6.88 3.01
N GLN A 68 -19.03 -6.14 3.46
CA GLN A 68 -17.64 -6.40 3.11
C GLN A 68 -16.78 -6.53 4.36
N TYR A 69 -15.82 -7.45 4.33
CA TYR A 69 -14.93 -7.71 5.45
C TYR A 69 -13.68 -6.82 5.38
N ARG A 70 -13.18 -6.43 6.55
CA ARG A 70 -11.90 -5.74 6.66
C ARG A 70 -10.77 -6.68 6.24
N THR A 71 -9.92 -6.25 5.32
CA THR A 71 -8.74 -7.01 4.91
C THR A 71 -7.46 -6.27 5.29
N ALA A 72 -6.42 -7.02 5.61
CA ALA A 72 -5.09 -6.49 5.88
C ALA A 72 -4.07 -7.38 5.21
N THR A 73 -3.39 -6.86 4.20
CA THR A 73 -2.33 -7.53 3.48
C THR A 73 -1.00 -6.93 3.93
N THR A 74 -0.12 -7.76 4.44
CA THR A 74 1.25 -7.36 4.80
C THR A 74 2.19 -8.20 3.96
N ASN A 75 2.97 -7.53 3.12
CA ASN A 75 4.00 -8.12 2.30
C ASN A 75 5.35 -7.59 2.81
N GLY A 76 6.30 -8.48 3.02
CA GLY A 76 7.64 -8.10 3.41
C GLY A 76 8.62 -9.12 2.91
N GLY A 77 9.83 -8.67 2.59
CA GLY A 77 10.84 -9.56 2.07
C GLY A 77 12.17 -8.87 1.84
N ILE A 78 13.14 -9.72 1.51
CA ILE A 78 14.48 -9.33 1.11
C ILE A 78 14.65 -9.77 -0.34
N SER A 79 15.11 -8.85 -1.18
CA SER A 79 15.42 -9.09 -2.58
C SER A 79 16.91 -8.87 -2.80
N LEU A 80 17.56 -9.88 -3.36
CA LEU A 80 18.96 -9.85 -3.76
C LEU A 80 19.00 -9.78 -5.28
N ARG A 81 19.61 -8.73 -5.82
CA ARG A 81 19.79 -8.56 -7.26
C ARG A 81 21.27 -8.60 -7.60
N PHE A 82 21.64 -9.57 -8.42
CA PHE A 82 22.98 -9.68 -8.98
C PHE A 82 22.96 -9.30 -10.46
N SER A 83 23.82 -8.36 -10.85
CA SER A 83 23.95 -7.87 -12.23
C SER A 83 25.26 -8.39 -12.83
N LEU A 84 25.17 -9.26 -13.83
CA LEU A 84 26.33 -9.81 -14.55
C LEU A 84 26.78 -8.87 -15.70
N ALA A 85 26.67 -7.56 -15.52
CA ALA A 85 27.24 -6.64 -16.51
C ALA A 85 28.77 -6.88 -16.58
N GLN A 86 29.19 -7.22 -17.80
CA GLN A 86 30.50 -7.75 -18.20
C GLN A 86 31.64 -6.84 -17.72
#